data_AF-A0A101MSP7-F1
#
_entry.id   AF-A0A101MSP7-F1
#
_cell.length_a   1.000
_cell.length_b   1.000
_cell.length_c   1.000
_cell.angle_alpha   90.00
_cell.angle_beta   90.00
_cell.angle_gamma   90.00
#
_symmetry.space_group_name_H-M   'P 1'
#
loop_
_entity.id
_entity.type
_entity.pdbx_description
1 polymer ?
#
loop_
_entity_poly.entity_id
_entity_poly.type
_entity_poly.pdbx_seq_one_letter_code
_entity_poly.pdbx_strand_id
1 'polypeptide(L)'
;MDTQHLRILLVETKALLDLYESTQTNTLRVEAQDNAAQLARALERPRDAIIKLSFSPIILMAVQTAHDMNVFPVLAQATTPVPLAKLAAAKPADPLLVGK
;
A
#
# COMPACT_ATOMS: atom_id res chain seq x y z
N MET A 1 -16.49 -19.39 2.66
CA MET A 1 -16.27 -18.02 3.17
C MET A 1 -17.09 -17.88 4.43
N ASP A 2 -16.44 -17.78 5.59
CA ASP A 2 -17.13 -17.65 6.87
C ASP A 2 -17.54 -16.18 7.08
N THR A 3 -18.82 -15.91 6.88
CA THR A 3 -19.36 -14.55 6.99
C THR A 3 -19.42 -14.04 8.43
N GLN A 4 -19.41 -14.92 9.44
CA GLN A 4 -19.39 -14.52 10.83
C GLN A 4 -18.03 -13.93 11.20
N HIS A 5 -16.95 -14.62 10.83
CA HIS A 5 -15.58 -14.13 11.02
C HIS A 5 -15.35 -12.76 10.36
N LEU A 6 -15.84 -12.55 9.13
CA LEU A 6 -15.76 -11.27 8.43
C LEU A 6 -16.45 -10.12 9.19
N ARG A 7 -17.62 -10.38 9.78
CA ARG A 7 -18.36 -9.39 10.57
C ARG A 7 -17.62 -9.02 11.85
N ILE A 8 -17.00 -10.00 12.51
CA ILE A 8 -16.20 -9.78 13.72
C ILE A 8 -15.03 -8.84 13.40
N LEU A 9 -14.22 -9.16 12.39
CA LEU A 9 -13.08 -8.33 11.98
C LEU A 9 -13.49 -6.90 11.59
N LEU A 10 -14.64 -6.74 10.92
CA LEU A 10 -15.16 -5.42 10.56
C LEU A 10 -15.54 -4.58 11.79
N VAL A 11 -16.22 -5.19 12.76
CA VAL A 11 -16.63 -4.51 14.00
C VAL A 11 -15.41 -4.11 14.83
N GLU A 12 -14.45 -5.02 14.98
CA GLU A 12 -13.20 -4.75 15.71
C GLU A 12 -12.37 -3.64 15.05
N THR A 13 -12.22 -3.68 13.73
CA THR A 13 -11.51 -2.63 12.98
C THR A 13 -12.14 -1.26 13.21
N LYS A 14 -13.47 -1.17 13.17
CA LYS A 14 -14.20 0.09 13.41
C LYS A 14 -14.01 0.58 14.84
N ALA A 15 -14.16 -0.28 15.83
CA ALA A 15 -13.99 0.09 17.23
C ALA A 15 -12.57 0.63 17.53
N LEU A 16 -11.54 0.01 16.94
CA LEU A 16 -10.15 0.48 17.08
C LEU A 16 -9.94 1.84 16.40
N LEU A 17 -10.56 2.08 15.25
CA LEU A 17 -10.52 3.36 14.56
C LEU A 17 -11.21 4.46 15.36
N ASP A 18 -12.41 4.21 15.88
CA ASP A 18 -13.15 5.17 16.72
C ASP A 18 -12.34 5.55 17.98
N LEU A 19 -11.66 4.57 18.59
CA LEU A 19 -10.79 4.82 19.74
C LEU A 19 -9.50 5.55 19.35
N TYR A 20 -8.95 5.27 18.17
CA TYR A 20 -7.81 6.01 17.64
C TYR A 20 -8.18 7.47 17.35
N GLU A 21 -9.34 7.74 16.77
CA GLU A 21 -9.80 9.10 16.47
C GLU A 21 -9.91 9.95 17.74
N SER A 22 -10.46 9.37 18.81
CA SER A 22 -10.64 10.04 20.09
C SER A 22 -9.36 10.20 20.93
N THR A 23 -8.43 9.24 20.86
CA THR A 23 -7.23 9.24 21.73
C THR A 23 -5.94 9.63 21.03
N GLN A 24 -5.90 9.56 19.70
CA GLN A 24 -4.71 9.72 18.85
C GLN A 24 -3.54 8.79 19.23
N THR A 25 -3.84 7.66 19.90
CA THR A 25 -2.81 6.70 20.32
C THR A 25 -2.32 5.87 19.15
N ASN A 26 -1.03 5.96 18.82
CA ASN A 26 -0.47 5.28 17.63
C ASN A 26 -0.53 3.74 17.70
N THR A 27 -0.60 3.12 18.89
CA THR A 27 -0.78 1.67 19.02
C THR A 27 -2.13 1.22 18.44
N LEU A 28 -3.19 1.96 18.72
CA LEU A 28 -4.54 1.70 18.17
C LEU A 28 -4.57 1.82 16.65
N ARG A 29 -3.83 2.78 16.09
CA ARG A 29 -3.67 2.90 14.63
C ARG A 29 -3.03 1.65 14.02
N VAL A 30 -2.00 1.10 14.67
CA VAL A 30 -1.32 -0.12 14.22
C VAL A 30 -2.23 -1.34 14.34
N GLU A 31 -2.94 -1.49 15.46
CA GLU A 31 -3.90 -2.59 15.66
C GLU A 31 -5.05 -2.53 14.66
N ALA A 32 -5.62 -1.34 14.42
CA ALA A 32 -6.63 -1.13 13.40
C ALA A 32 -6.13 -1.52 12.00
N GLN A 33 -4.89 -1.15 11.68
CA GLN A 33 -4.25 -1.48 10.41
C GLN A 33 -4.08 -3.00 10.25
N ASP A 34 -3.66 -3.72 11.28
CA ASP A 34 -3.51 -5.17 11.21
C ASP A 34 -4.86 -5.88 11.04
N ASN A 35 -5.88 -5.49 11.81
CA ASN A 35 -7.23 -6.03 11.68
C ASN A 35 -7.85 -5.75 10.30
N ALA A 36 -7.63 -4.55 9.75
CA ALA A 36 -8.04 -4.23 8.38
C ALA A 36 -7.34 -5.13 7.34
N ALA A 37 -6.04 -5.42 7.53
CA ALA A 37 -5.30 -6.33 6.67
C ALA A 37 -5.81 -7.78 6.78
N GLN A 38 -6.18 -8.24 7.98
CA GLN A 38 -6.83 -9.53 8.18
C GLN A 38 -8.19 -9.60 7.47
N LEU A 39 -9.02 -8.56 7.59
CA LEU A 39 -10.30 -8.47 6.89
C LEU A 39 -10.12 -8.52 5.36
N ALA A 40 -9.16 -7.76 4.82
CA ALA A 40 -8.85 -7.76 3.40
C ALA A 40 -8.44 -9.15 2.90
N ARG A 41 -7.61 -9.88 3.66
CA ARG A 41 -7.21 -11.26 3.36
C ARG A 41 -8.40 -12.23 3.42
N ALA A 42 -9.27 -12.10 4.40
CA ALA A 42 -10.44 -12.97 4.57
C ALA A 42 -11.49 -12.78 3.45
N LEU A 43 -11.56 -11.59 2.86
CA LEU A 43 -12.39 -11.28 1.69
C LEU A 43 -11.77 -11.73 0.35
N GLU A 44 -10.45 -11.96 0.32
CA GLU A 44 -9.72 -12.33 -0.88
C GLU A 44 -10.07 -13.75 -1.33
N ARG A 45 -10.37 -13.94 -2.61
CA ARG A 45 -10.56 -15.29 -3.17
C ARG A 45 -9.21 -16.02 -3.18
N PRO A 46 -9.17 -17.33 -2.92
CA PRO A 46 -7.90 -18.08 -2.92
C PRO A 46 -7.07 -17.91 -4.21
N ARG A 47 -7.74 -17.86 -5.37
CA ARG A 47 -7.08 -17.60 -6.67
C ARG A 47 -6.39 -16.24 -6.72
N ASP A 48 -7.05 -15.21 -6.20
CA ASP A 48 -6.52 -13.83 -6.24
C ASP A 48 -5.33 -13.70 -5.27
N ALA A 49 -5.41 -14.35 -4.10
CA ALA A 49 -4.30 -14.44 -3.15
C ALA A 49 -3.05 -15.11 -3.74
N ILE A 50 -3.21 -16.23 -4.47
CA ILE A 50 -2.09 -16.90 -5.15
C ILE A 50 -1.43 -15.95 -6.15
N ILE A 51 -2.22 -15.31 -7.01
CA ILE A 51 -1.71 -14.37 -8.03
C ILE A 51 -0.94 -13.23 -7.35
N LYS A 52 -1.54 -12.61 -6.33
CA LYS A 52 -0.90 -11.54 -5.56
C LYS A 52 0.43 -11.98 -4.94
N LEU A 53 0.49 -13.17 -4.37
CA LEU A 53 1.73 -13.73 -3.81
C LEU A 53 2.78 -13.97 -4.89
N SER A 54 2.39 -14.54 -6.04
CA SER A 54 3.31 -14.77 -7.17
C SER A 54 3.93 -13.49 -7.71
N PHE A 55 3.19 -12.38 -7.71
CA PHE A 55 3.66 -11.08 -8.20
C PHE A 55 4.28 -10.19 -7.11
N SER A 56 4.16 -10.55 -5.83
CA SER A 56 4.71 -9.76 -4.72
C SER A 56 6.21 -9.42 -4.83
N PRO A 57 7.10 -10.30 -5.37
CA PRO A 57 8.52 -9.94 -5.54
C PRO A 57 8.75 -8.78 -6.51
N ILE A 58 7.83 -8.55 -7.47
CA ILE A 58 7.95 -7.45 -8.43
C ILE A 58 7.90 -6.10 -7.73
N ILE A 59 7.17 -5.99 -6.62
CA ILE A 59 7.08 -4.75 -5.84
C ILE A 59 8.48 -4.32 -5.37
N LEU A 60 9.29 -5.26 -4.86
CA LEU A 60 10.64 -4.97 -4.39
C LEU A 60 11.56 -4.54 -5.53
N MET A 61 11.46 -5.20 -6.70
CA MET A 61 12.23 -4.81 -7.88
C MET A 61 11.84 -3.42 -8.38
N ALA A 62 10.54 -3.09 -8.40
CA ALA A 62 10.05 -1.77 -8.78
C ALA A 62 10.51 -0.68 -7.79
N VAL A 63 10.47 -0.95 -6.49
CA VAL A 63 10.97 -0.04 -5.46
C VAL A 63 12.48 0.19 -5.61
N GLN A 64 13.27 -0.86 -5.80
CA GLN A 64 14.71 -0.74 -6.01
C GLN A 64 15.01 0.07 -7.29
N THR A 65 14.30 -0.21 -8.37
CA THR A 65 14.46 0.53 -9.63
C THR A 65 14.09 2.01 -9.46
N ALA A 66 12.98 2.32 -8.80
CA ALA A 66 12.57 3.68 -8.51
C ALA A 66 13.57 4.43 -7.61
N HIS A 67 14.15 3.74 -6.63
CA HIS A 67 15.25 4.26 -5.81
C HIS A 67 16.46 4.58 -6.68
N ASP A 68 16.91 3.63 -7.50
CA ASP A 68 18.08 3.80 -8.36
C ASP A 68 17.88 4.88 -9.42
N MET A 69 16.64 5.15 -9.85
CA MET A 69 16.27 6.23 -10.76
C MET A 69 16.05 7.59 -10.08
N ASN A 70 16.26 7.71 -8.77
CA ASN A 70 15.96 8.93 -7.99
C ASN A 70 14.50 9.41 -8.09
N VAL A 71 13.54 8.49 -8.27
CA VAL A 71 12.11 8.85 -8.32
C VAL A 71 11.63 9.37 -6.95
N PHE A 72 12.00 8.71 -5.85
CA PHE A 72 11.54 9.09 -4.51
C PHE A 72 12.01 10.48 -4.06
N PRO A 73 13.29 10.89 -4.25
CA PRO A 73 13.71 12.27 -3.95
C PRO A 73 12.93 13.33 -4.73
N VAL A 74 12.65 13.10 -6.02
CA VAL A 74 11.87 14.04 -6.84
C VAL A 74 10.44 14.18 -6.32
N LEU A 75 9.82 13.07 -5.92
CA LEU A 75 8.47 13.08 -5.35
C LEU A 75 8.42 13.71 -3.95
N ALA A 76 9.42 13.44 -3.10
CA ALA A 76 9.47 13.94 -1.73
C ALA A 76 9.58 15.48 -1.67
N GLN A 77 10.17 16.11 -2.70
CA GLN A 77 10.32 17.57 -2.79
C GLN A 77 9.19 18.26 -3.55
N ALA A 78 8.27 17.49 -4.15
CA ALA A 78 7.22 18.04 -4.98
C ALA A 78 6.06 18.58 -4.14
N THR A 79 5.68 19.82 -4.38
CA THR A 79 4.49 20.45 -3.79
C THR A 79 3.24 20.33 -4.68
N THR A 80 3.43 19.85 -5.91
CA THR A 80 2.39 19.65 -6.93
C THR A 80 2.61 18.31 -7.64
N PRO A 81 1.59 17.72 -8.29
CA PRO A 81 1.77 16.52 -9.09
C PRO A 81 2.94 16.64 -10.08
N VAL A 82 3.78 15.59 -10.15
CA VAL A 82 4.99 15.57 -10.97
C VAL A 82 4.71 14.87 -12.31
N PRO A 83 4.96 15.53 -13.45
CA PRO A 83 4.83 14.87 -14.76
C PRO A 83 5.81 13.71 -14.92
N LEU A 84 5.39 12.64 -15.57
CA LEU A 84 6.22 11.45 -15.83
C LEU A 84 7.56 11.79 -16.50
N ALA A 85 7.56 12.71 -17.46
CA ALA A 85 8.78 13.18 -18.12
C ALA A 85 9.80 13.77 -17.14
N LYS A 86 9.34 14.42 -16.06
CA LYS A 86 10.22 14.99 -15.02
C LYS A 86 10.80 13.90 -14.11
N LEU A 87 10.04 12.83 -13.86
CA LEU A 87 10.56 11.65 -13.14
C LEU A 87 11.62 10.91 -13.97
N ALA A 88 11.35 10.72 -15.27
CA ALA A 88 12.27 10.05 -16.20
C ALA A 88 13.52 10.88 -16.56
N ALA A 89 13.50 12.19 -16.33
CA ALA A 89 14.67 13.04 -16.53
C ALA A 89 15.66 12.99 -15.35
N ALA A 90 15.25 12.47 -14.18
CA ALA A 90 16.10 12.42 -12.97
C ALA A 90 17.33 11.51 -13.16
N LYS A 91 17.17 10.46 -13.96
CA LYS A 91 18.23 9.68 -14.60
C LYS A 91 17.74 9.32 -16.00
N PRO A 92 18.55 9.41 -17.07
CA PRO A 92 18.12 9.28 -18.46
C PRO A 92 17.49 7.90 -18.73
N ALA A 93 16.20 7.80 -18.43
CA ALA A 93 15.39 6.60 -18.52
C ALA A 93 14.27 6.84 -19.52
N ASP A 94 13.81 5.77 -20.15
CA ASP A 94 12.63 5.85 -21.01
C ASP A 94 11.40 6.21 -20.16
N PRO A 95 10.69 7.32 -20.45
CA PRO A 95 9.51 7.71 -19.69
C PRO A 95 8.43 6.63 -19.63
N LEU A 96 8.29 5.81 -20.67
CA LEU A 96 7.33 4.70 -20.69
C LEU A 96 7.73 3.63 -19.67
N LEU A 97 9.01 3.35 -19.50
CA LEU A 97 9.49 2.36 -18.52
C LEU A 97 9.26 2.85 -17.09
N VAL A 98 9.39 4.15 -16.84
CA VAL A 98 9.11 4.77 -15.52
C VAL A 98 7.61 4.77 -15.18
N GLY A 99 6.74 4.79 -16.19
CA GLY A 99 5.28 4.91 -16.02
C GLY A 99 4.51 3.59 -15.98
N LYS A 100 5.20 2.45 -15.98
CA LYS A 100 4.60 1.10 -15.96
C LYS A 100 4.74 0.47 -14.58
#